data_AF-A0A2A5DH30-F1
#
_entry.id   AF-A0A2A5DH30-F1
#
_cell.length_a   1.000
_cell.length_b   1.000
_cell.length_c   1.000
_cell.angle_alpha   90.00
_cell.angle_beta   90.00
_cell.angle_gamma   90.00
#
_symmetry.space_group_name_H-M   'P 1'
#
loop_
_entity.id
_entity.type
_entity.pdbx_description
1 polymer ?
#
loop_
_entity_poly.entity_id
_entity_poly.type
_entity_poly.pdbx_seq_one_letter_code
_entity_poly.pdbx_strand_id
1 'polypeptide(L)'
;MLPNGSTYEFTYDASSSSNTNSLSQIEFTPNGTSSVTLKNTYEFNADGTLASESKDVNGANSTKSYTYENGQVKTSTNELGQVITNTYNGTPSMLTGESIARDDMTIDVTYEYNSSGLLEKKTDGRGNFFTNQYNASGQLTIFTNKMGKQTVYEYDDFGNKNKETLPNGDVTSFIYNDNNRLTNITFPDLTTEVYAYDGNGSLEFFTNRSGNVTQYLYDDLNRLTSVNGVSDLPTLGGEGGDFVYKSGHSYTYNPSNHIETETNPDGIVNSFVYNTTGQLIEEHLDLNGDDITELSEYDASMYLVKKTRSTGEVIEYVNNALGLVLKETSYDGATVVYVKDYTYDAQGNMLSQDDNDGDVQTFARNNEGFVTEKIEATGLKSTFNYDEENNISSYINISSDGTVSFTSTSEFDGNNKLTKTTDANGLVETFEYNDLGQMVKTTNKIGNSEEMTYDFQGKVTDKTIGADVYAHVYNNNGQVISSSKNGIVEVYNTYG
;
A
#
# COMPACT_ATOMS: atom_id res chain seq x y z
N MET A 1 -4.54 23.20 24.03
CA MET A 1 -3.99 22.05 24.79
C MET A 1 -4.67 20.81 24.28
N LEU A 2 -3.90 19.82 23.86
CA LEU A 2 -4.38 18.51 23.46
C LEU A 2 -4.77 17.66 24.71
N PRO A 3 -5.54 16.57 24.54
CA PRO A 3 -5.91 15.66 25.62
C PRO A 3 -4.71 15.09 26.41
N ASN A 4 -3.54 15.04 25.79
CA ASN A 4 -2.28 14.64 26.41
C ASN A 4 -1.52 15.78 27.14
N GLY A 5 -2.12 16.97 27.21
CA GLY A 5 -1.51 18.16 27.82
C GLY A 5 -0.53 18.90 26.91
N SER A 6 -0.31 18.47 25.66
CA SER A 6 0.53 19.20 24.72
C SER A 6 -0.03 20.58 24.40
N THR A 7 0.85 21.57 24.31
CA THR A 7 0.49 22.96 23.95
C THR A 7 0.97 23.28 22.54
N TYR A 8 0.10 23.94 21.79
CA TYR A 8 0.46 24.57 20.52
C TYR A 8 0.81 26.03 20.76
N GLU A 9 1.97 26.46 20.28
CA GLU A 9 2.27 27.88 20.12
C GLU A 9 2.23 28.23 18.63
N PHE A 10 1.38 29.21 18.29
CA PHE A 10 1.32 29.80 16.96
C PHE A 10 1.97 31.16 17.00
N THR A 11 3.06 31.34 16.27
CA THR A 11 3.69 32.66 16.09
C THR A 11 3.53 33.12 14.65
N TYR A 12 3.06 34.36 14.47
CA TYR A 12 2.95 35.02 13.18
C TYR A 12 3.91 36.21 13.16
N ASP A 13 4.88 36.18 12.26
CA ASP A 13 5.79 37.30 12.03
C ASP A 13 5.49 37.92 10.67
N ALA A 14 4.93 39.14 10.69
CA ALA A 14 4.81 40.01 9.53
C ALA A 14 6.01 40.96 9.49
N SER A 15 7.19 40.44 9.12
CA SER A 15 8.36 41.27 8.98
C SER A 15 8.15 42.23 7.79
N SER A 16 8.18 43.55 8.05
CA SER A 16 7.90 44.59 7.06
C SER A 16 9.03 44.82 6.04
N SER A 17 10.02 43.92 6.00
CA SER A 17 11.21 44.01 5.15
C SER A 17 11.45 42.79 4.25
N SER A 18 10.74 41.68 4.45
CA SER A 18 10.66 40.58 3.49
C SER A 18 9.21 40.42 3.05
N ASN A 19 8.98 40.16 1.76
CA ASN A 19 7.66 39.89 1.21
C ASN A 19 7.10 38.52 1.66
N THR A 20 7.47 38.05 2.86
CA THR A 20 7.19 36.71 3.39
C THR A 20 6.59 36.78 4.80
N ASN A 21 5.47 36.08 5.00
CA ASN A 21 4.89 35.88 6.33
C ASN A 21 5.27 34.48 6.82
N SER A 22 5.64 34.34 8.09
CA SER A 22 5.96 33.05 8.72
C SER A 22 4.87 32.65 9.73
N LEU A 23 4.36 31.42 9.64
CA LEU A 23 3.59 30.78 10.71
C LEU A 23 4.42 29.64 11.30
N SER A 24 4.71 29.67 12.60
CA SER A 24 5.30 28.51 13.29
C SER A 24 4.28 27.80 14.18
N GLN A 25 4.30 26.47 14.20
CA GLN A 25 3.56 25.61 15.13
C GLN A 25 4.57 24.82 15.96
N ILE A 26 4.58 25.02 17.28
CA ILE A 26 5.43 24.26 18.20
C ILE A 26 4.57 23.31 19.02
N GLU A 27 4.91 22.02 19.02
CA GLU A 27 4.32 21.02 19.94
C GLU A 27 5.27 20.76 21.11
N PHE A 28 4.77 20.95 22.33
CA PHE A 28 5.44 20.56 23.56
C PHE A 28 4.78 19.30 24.13
N THR A 29 5.55 18.32 24.57
CA THR A 29 5.05 17.15 25.30
C THR A 29 5.27 17.34 26.82
N PRO A 30 4.25 17.17 27.69
CA PRO A 30 4.45 17.32 29.11
C PRO A 30 5.06 16.05 29.73
N ASN A 31 6.15 16.26 30.49
CA ASN A 31 6.80 15.36 31.46
C ASN A 31 7.84 14.35 30.96
N GLY A 32 9.11 14.79 31.05
CA GLY A 32 10.23 14.06 31.68
C GLY A 32 10.66 12.78 30.98
N THR A 33 11.35 12.84 29.85
CA THR A 33 12.82 13.00 29.87
C THR A 33 13.37 13.65 28.60
N SER A 34 12.49 14.18 27.74
CA SER A 34 12.86 14.94 26.54
C SER A 34 11.81 16.01 26.27
N SER A 35 12.20 17.29 26.35
CA SER A 35 11.40 18.38 25.81
C SER A 35 11.50 18.32 24.29
N VAL A 36 10.51 17.72 23.66
CA VAL A 36 10.43 17.65 22.19
C VAL A 36 10.09 19.03 21.65
N THR A 37 10.81 19.48 20.63
CA THR A 37 10.39 20.61 19.79
C THR A 37 10.13 20.08 18.39
N LEU A 38 8.86 19.83 18.07
CA LEU A 38 8.43 19.76 16.69
C LEU A 38 8.05 21.18 16.30
N LYS A 39 8.76 21.75 15.32
CA LYS A 39 8.46 23.09 14.79
C LYS A 39 8.13 22.97 13.31
N ASN A 40 6.86 23.17 12.97
CA ASN A 40 6.47 23.39 11.58
C ASN A 40 6.56 24.89 11.29
N THR A 41 7.18 25.29 10.18
CA THR A 41 7.26 26.68 9.72
C THR A 41 6.67 26.77 8.32
N TYR A 42 5.77 27.72 8.08
CA TYR A 42 5.18 27.97 6.77
C TYR A 42 5.53 29.38 6.33
N GLU A 43 6.13 29.53 5.16
CA GLU A 43 6.40 30.83 4.57
C GLU A 43 5.47 31.07 3.39
N PHE A 44 4.91 32.28 3.29
CA PHE A 44 3.99 32.66 2.22
C PHE A 44 4.58 33.76 1.33
N ASN A 45 4.28 33.73 0.04
CA ASN A 45 4.55 34.83 -0.89
C ASN A 45 3.65 36.04 -0.60
N ALA A 46 3.97 37.20 -1.19
CA ALA A 46 3.19 38.45 -1.01
C ALA A 46 1.72 38.33 -1.47
N ASP A 47 1.41 37.43 -2.40
CA ASP A 47 0.05 37.16 -2.88
C ASP A 47 -0.72 36.16 -2.00
N GLY A 48 -0.11 35.67 -0.93
CA GLY A 48 -0.69 34.72 0.02
C GLY A 48 -0.52 33.24 -0.37
N THR A 49 0.14 32.92 -1.49
CA THR A 49 0.46 31.54 -1.85
C THR A 49 1.58 30.97 -0.96
N LEU A 50 1.57 29.66 -0.69
CA LEU A 50 2.56 29.01 0.17
C LEU A 50 3.91 28.90 -0.54
N ALA A 51 4.93 29.61 -0.08
CA ALA A 51 6.28 29.61 -0.65
C ALA A 51 7.12 28.42 -0.16
N SER A 52 7.01 28.05 1.12
CA SER A 52 7.71 26.92 1.70
C SER A 52 6.99 26.35 2.91
N GLU A 53 7.20 25.07 3.17
CA GLU A 53 6.87 24.43 4.44
C GLU A 53 8.10 23.71 4.94
N SER A 54 8.45 23.94 6.20
CA SER A 54 9.60 23.33 6.86
C SER A 54 9.15 22.60 8.11
N LYS A 55 9.76 21.45 8.37
CA LYS A 55 9.53 20.64 9.56
C LYS A 55 10.87 20.41 10.25
N ASP A 56 11.00 20.96 11.44
CA ASP A 56 12.15 20.81 12.32
C ASP A 56 11.79 19.87 13.47
N VAL A 57 12.53 18.77 13.57
CA VAL A 57 12.43 17.78 14.63
C VAL A 57 13.72 17.82 15.44
N ASN A 58 13.70 18.48 16.60
CA ASN A 58 14.85 18.56 17.52
C ASN A 58 16.15 19.04 16.84
N GLY A 59 16.06 19.99 15.90
CA GLY A 59 17.16 20.55 15.13
C GLY A 59 17.39 19.91 13.75
N ALA A 60 16.70 18.81 13.44
CA ALA A 60 16.72 18.20 12.11
C ALA A 60 15.62 18.80 11.23
N ASN A 61 16.00 19.66 10.29
CA ASN A 61 15.07 20.38 9.43
C ASN A 61 14.90 19.70 8.05
N SER A 62 13.66 19.64 7.58
CA SER A 62 13.25 19.22 6.24
C SER A 62 12.42 20.34 5.63
N THR A 63 12.51 20.60 4.32
CA THR A 63 11.79 21.74 3.72
C THR A 63 11.30 21.41 2.32
N LYS A 64 10.03 21.71 2.05
CA LYS A 64 9.49 21.82 0.70
C LYS A 64 9.39 23.28 0.30
N SER A 65 9.54 23.55 -0.99
CA SER A 65 9.37 24.90 -1.53
C SER A 65 8.53 24.90 -2.79
N TYR A 66 7.87 26.03 -3.08
CA TYR A 66 6.95 26.17 -4.19
C TYR A 66 7.13 27.53 -4.88
N THR A 67 7.04 27.53 -6.20
CA THR A 67 6.85 28.75 -7.00
C THR A 67 5.57 28.65 -7.80
N TYR A 68 5.01 29.80 -8.19
CA TYR A 68 3.71 29.86 -8.85
C TYR A 68 3.76 30.64 -10.16
N GLU A 69 2.92 30.26 -11.10
CA GLU A 69 2.62 31.00 -12.32
C GLU A 69 1.10 31.00 -12.52
N ASN A 70 0.51 32.19 -12.67
CA ASN A 70 -0.95 32.38 -12.75
C ASN A 70 -1.75 31.71 -11.60
N GLY A 71 -1.17 31.68 -10.39
CA GLY A 71 -1.80 31.10 -9.20
C GLY A 71 -1.73 29.58 -9.09
N GLN A 72 -1.00 28.90 -9.99
CA GLN A 72 -0.76 27.46 -9.94
C GLN A 72 0.71 27.15 -9.68
N VAL A 73 0.99 26.03 -9.01
CA VAL A 73 2.36 25.62 -8.66
C VAL A 73 3.16 25.34 -9.93
N LYS A 74 4.13 26.20 -10.26
CA LYS A 74 5.03 26.03 -11.39
C LYS A 74 6.21 25.13 -11.04
N THR A 75 6.80 25.29 -9.87
CA THR A 75 7.85 24.38 -9.39
C THR A 75 7.57 23.99 -7.97
N SER A 76 7.83 22.75 -7.62
CA SER A 76 7.88 22.28 -6.23
C SER A 76 9.19 21.55 -5.98
N THR A 77 9.78 21.77 -4.81
CA THR A 77 10.93 20.97 -4.33
C THR A 77 10.47 20.16 -3.13
N ASN A 78 10.68 18.84 -3.14
CA ASN A 78 10.40 17.99 -1.98
C ASN A 78 11.52 18.10 -0.93
N GLU A 79 11.33 17.43 0.20
CA GLU A 79 12.26 17.49 1.32
C GLU A 79 13.60 16.78 1.10
N LEU A 80 13.70 15.97 0.04
CA LEU A 80 14.92 15.28 -0.39
C LEU A 80 15.60 16.01 -1.57
N GLY A 81 15.10 17.19 -1.95
CA GLY A 81 15.68 18.05 -2.98
C GLY A 81 15.23 17.72 -4.42
N GLN A 82 14.27 16.82 -4.62
CA GLN A 82 13.68 16.59 -5.93
C GLN A 82 12.89 17.82 -6.36
N VAL A 83 13.17 18.31 -7.57
CA VAL A 83 12.44 19.43 -8.16
C VAL A 83 11.49 18.90 -9.22
N ILE A 84 10.22 19.27 -9.12
CA ILE A 84 9.20 19.03 -10.14
C ILE A 84 8.82 20.37 -10.74
N THR A 85 8.86 20.49 -12.06
CA THR A 85 8.42 21.67 -12.81
C THR A 85 7.16 21.33 -13.60
N ASN A 86 6.07 22.02 -13.30
CA ASN A 86 4.78 21.85 -13.95
C ASN A 86 4.62 22.83 -15.11
N THR A 87 4.02 22.34 -16.19
CA THR A 87 3.60 23.15 -17.34
C THR A 87 2.09 23.06 -17.48
N TYR A 88 1.44 24.20 -17.76
CA TYR A 88 -0.01 24.28 -17.88
C TYR A 88 -0.45 24.87 -19.22
N ASN A 89 -1.66 24.53 -19.68
CA ASN A 89 -2.26 25.11 -20.89
C ASN A 89 -3.41 26.08 -20.61
N GLY A 90 -3.42 27.25 -21.24
CA GLY A 90 -4.63 28.03 -21.51
C GLY A 90 -5.59 28.32 -20.34
N THR A 91 -6.89 28.38 -20.63
CA THR A 91 -7.97 28.66 -19.66
C THR A 91 -9.17 27.74 -19.95
N PRO A 92 -9.60 26.88 -19.01
CA PRO A 92 -9.03 26.69 -17.68
C PRO A 92 -7.66 26.02 -17.75
N SER A 93 -6.79 26.37 -16.80
CA SER A 93 -5.39 26.00 -16.82
C SER A 93 -5.18 24.56 -16.37
N MET A 94 -4.97 23.63 -17.31
CA MET A 94 -4.75 22.20 -17.01
C MET A 94 -3.27 21.85 -17.07
N LEU A 95 -2.83 20.91 -16.23
CA LEU A 95 -1.44 20.44 -16.18
C LEU A 95 -1.13 19.64 -17.44
N THR A 96 -0.30 20.15 -18.34
CA THR A 96 0.08 19.46 -19.59
C THR A 96 1.39 18.70 -19.51
N GLY A 97 2.19 18.94 -18.48
CA GLY A 97 3.39 18.15 -18.26
C GLY A 97 4.09 18.47 -16.96
N GLU A 98 4.89 17.51 -16.52
CA GLU A 98 5.73 17.55 -15.33
C GLU A 98 7.15 17.18 -15.76
N SER A 99 8.13 17.98 -15.36
CA SER A 99 9.55 17.70 -15.53
C SER A 99 10.17 17.46 -14.16
N ILE A 100 10.59 16.22 -13.91
CA ILE A 100 10.98 15.69 -12.61
C ILE A 100 12.50 15.50 -12.60
N ALA A 101 13.21 16.31 -11.83
CA ALA A 101 14.66 16.20 -11.68
C ALA A 101 15.00 15.06 -10.69
N ARG A 102 15.57 13.96 -11.19
CA ARG A 102 16.01 12.79 -10.40
C ARG A 102 17.52 12.72 -10.39
N ASP A 103 18.15 13.25 -9.35
CA ASP A 103 19.60 13.34 -9.22
C ASP A 103 20.30 13.87 -10.49
N ASP A 104 20.84 12.99 -11.34
CA ASP A 104 21.53 13.31 -12.59
C ASP A 104 20.65 13.16 -13.86
N MET A 105 19.36 12.86 -13.70
CA MET A 105 18.38 12.64 -14.76
C MET A 105 17.21 13.63 -14.68
N THR A 106 16.50 13.80 -15.78
CA THR A 106 15.20 14.50 -15.82
C THR A 106 14.18 13.63 -16.53
N ILE A 107 13.00 13.51 -15.95
CA ILE A 107 11.89 12.72 -16.47
C ILE A 107 10.74 13.63 -16.82
N ASP A 108 10.30 13.54 -18.07
CA ASP A 108 9.18 14.32 -18.56
C ASP A 108 7.93 13.45 -18.70
N VAL A 109 6.87 13.85 -18.02
CA VAL A 109 5.53 13.25 -18.11
C VAL A 109 4.63 14.25 -18.83
N THR A 110 3.79 13.81 -19.76
CA THR A 110 2.86 14.69 -20.48
C THR A 110 1.42 14.23 -20.40
N TYR A 111 0.51 15.19 -20.43
CA TYR A 111 -0.93 15.00 -20.28
C TYR A 111 -1.67 15.69 -21.43
N GLU A 112 -2.58 14.96 -22.06
CA GLU A 112 -3.48 15.48 -23.10
C GLU A 112 -4.92 15.32 -22.64
N TYR A 113 -5.74 16.36 -22.80
CA TYR A 113 -7.13 16.39 -22.37
C TYR A 113 -8.06 16.63 -23.55
N ASN A 114 -9.26 16.05 -23.49
CA ASN A 114 -10.31 16.35 -24.46
C ASN A 114 -10.94 17.74 -24.22
N SER A 115 -11.89 18.13 -25.08
CA SER A 115 -12.56 19.44 -25.00
C SER A 115 -13.37 19.67 -23.72
N SER A 116 -13.71 18.59 -22.99
CA SER A 116 -14.42 18.65 -21.70
C SER A 116 -13.47 18.68 -20.50
N GLY A 117 -12.14 18.67 -20.73
CA GLY A 117 -11.12 18.68 -19.70
C GLY A 117 -10.87 17.32 -19.03
N LEU A 118 -11.29 16.22 -19.66
CA LEU A 118 -11.02 14.87 -19.18
C LEU A 118 -9.71 14.36 -19.79
N LEU A 119 -8.88 13.68 -18.99
CA LEU A 119 -7.58 13.15 -19.39
C LEU A 119 -7.73 12.10 -20.49
N GLU A 120 -7.33 12.41 -21.71
CA GLU A 120 -7.41 11.53 -22.88
C GLU A 120 -6.16 10.67 -23.04
N LYS A 121 -4.99 11.19 -22.68
CA LYS A 121 -3.72 10.47 -22.78
C LYS A 121 -2.70 10.94 -21.74
N LYS A 122 -1.99 9.98 -21.14
CA LYS A 122 -0.82 10.25 -20.30
C LYS A 122 0.38 9.52 -20.87
N THR A 123 1.45 10.26 -21.14
CA THR A 123 2.74 9.71 -21.57
C THR A 123 3.73 9.76 -20.41
N ASP A 124 4.37 8.63 -20.14
CA ASP A 124 5.31 8.40 -19.05
C ASP A 124 6.75 8.80 -19.40
N GLY A 125 7.67 8.66 -18.45
CA GLY A 125 9.07 9.09 -18.60
C GLY A 125 9.86 8.33 -19.67
N ARG A 126 9.38 7.12 -20.04
CA ARG A 126 9.97 6.28 -21.09
C ARG A 126 9.30 6.50 -22.45
N GLY A 127 8.32 7.40 -22.53
CA GLY A 127 7.54 7.67 -23.73
C GLY A 127 6.40 6.68 -23.98
N ASN A 128 6.14 5.73 -23.07
CA ASN A 128 4.96 4.86 -23.17
C ASN A 128 3.72 5.62 -22.68
N PHE A 129 2.54 5.29 -23.20
CA PHE A 129 1.33 6.03 -22.85
C PHE A 129 0.11 5.13 -22.77
N PHE A 130 -0.84 5.52 -21.94
CA PHE A 130 -2.20 4.97 -21.97
C PHE A 130 -3.18 6.03 -22.48
N THR A 131 -4.34 5.59 -22.96
CA THR A 131 -5.42 6.50 -23.38
C THR A 131 -6.75 6.14 -22.75
N ASN A 132 -7.60 7.16 -22.60
CA ASN A 132 -8.96 7.06 -22.08
C ASN A 132 -9.94 7.62 -23.11
N GLN A 133 -11.10 6.98 -23.23
CA GLN A 133 -12.25 7.52 -23.97
C GLN A 133 -13.45 7.65 -23.03
N TYR A 134 -14.26 8.68 -23.25
CA TYR A 134 -15.38 9.00 -22.38
C TYR A 134 -16.68 9.14 -23.17
N ASN A 135 -17.81 8.81 -22.53
CA ASN A 135 -19.13 9.14 -23.05
C ASN A 135 -19.47 10.63 -22.82
N ALA A 136 -20.65 11.05 -23.29
CA ALA A 136 -21.13 12.43 -23.15
C ALA A 136 -21.36 12.88 -21.69
N SER A 137 -21.56 11.93 -20.77
CA SER A 137 -21.67 12.17 -19.33
C SER A 137 -20.32 12.24 -18.61
N GLY A 138 -19.21 12.08 -19.34
CA GLY A 138 -17.85 12.11 -18.79
C GLY A 138 -17.40 10.83 -18.11
N GLN A 139 -18.09 9.71 -18.33
CA GLN A 139 -17.73 8.40 -17.78
C GLN A 139 -16.78 7.67 -18.72
N LEU A 140 -15.77 7.00 -18.16
CA LEU A 140 -14.73 6.27 -18.91
C LEU A 140 -15.32 5.06 -19.62
N THR A 141 -15.38 5.06 -20.96
CA THR A 141 -15.92 3.93 -21.74
C THR A 141 -14.84 2.99 -22.26
N ILE A 142 -13.62 3.48 -22.51
CA ILE A 142 -12.51 2.64 -22.98
C ILE A 142 -11.22 3.10 -22.31
N PHE A 143 -10.51 2.18 -21.68
CA PHE A 143 -9.14 2.34 -21.24
C PHE A 143 -8.22 1.54 -22.16
N THR A 144 -7.23 2.17 -22.77
CA THR A 144 -6.19 1.49 -23.56
C THR A 144 -4.87 1.58 -22.82
N ASN A 145 -4.31 0.45 -22.38
CA ASN A 145 -3.07 0.41 -21.62
C ASN A 145 -1.83 0.73 -22.48
N LYS A 146 -0.64 0.76 -21.86
CA LYS A 146 0.64 1.09 -22.51
C LYS A 146 1.09 0.05 -23.55
N MET A 147 0.43 -1.11 -23.61
CA MET A 147 0.62 -2.15 -24.64
C MET A 147 -0.45 -2.12 -25.74
N GLY A 148 -1.36 -1.14 -25.73
CA GLY A 148 -2.43 -1.02 -26.73
C GLY A 148 -3.64 -1.95 -26.48
N LYS A 149 -3.73 -2.58 -25.31
CA LYS A 149 -4.83 -3.49 -24.95
C LYS A 149 -5.98 -2.71 -24.32
N GLN A 150 -7.21 -3.06 -24.69
CA GLN A 150 -8.40 -2.29 -24.34
C GLN A 150 -9.28 -2.98 -23.31
N THR A 151 -9.69 -2.24 -22.28
CA THR A 151 -10.80 -2.57 -21.40
C THR A 151 -11.97 -1.65 -21.73
N VAL A 152 -13.16 -2.23 -21.95
CA VAL A 152 -14.38 -1.49 -22.30
C VAL A 152 -15.35 -1.50 -21.13
N TYR A 153 -15.95 -0.36 -20.83
CA TYR A 153 -16.92 -0.17 -19.77
C TYR A 153 -18.25 0.34 -20.33
N GLU A 154 -19.35 -0.23 -19.85
CA GLU A 154 -20.71 0.24 -20.12
C GLU A 154 -21.39 0.62 -18.80
N TYR A 155 -22.31 1.58 -18.89
CA TYR A 155 -23.02 2.15 -17.74
C TYR A 155 -24.52 2.09 -17.95
N ASP A 156 -25.28 1.96 -16.88
CA ASP A 156 -26.72 2.14 -16.89
C ASP A 156 -27.12 3.63 -16.91
N ASP A 157 -28.42 3.89 -17.01
CA ASP A 157 -28.97 5.26 -17.06
C ASP A 157 -28.74 6.06 -15.76
N PHE A 158 -28.46 5.37 -14.64
CA PHE A 158 -28.12 6.00 -13.36
C PHE A 158 -26.61 6.24 -13.21
N GLY A 159 -25.82 5.79 -14.17
CA GLY A 159 -24.39 5.95 -14.23
C GLY A 159 -23.60 4.88 -13.47
N ASN A 160 -24.23 3.76 -13.07
CA ASN A 160 -23.54 2.63 -12.50
C ASN A 160 -22.89 1.79 -13.60
N LYS A 161 -21.67 1.28 -13.39
CA LYS A 161 -21.00 0.39 -14.34
C LYS A 161 -21.77 -0.92 -14.41
N ASN A 162 -22.45 -1.22 -15.52
CA ASN A 162 -23.25 -2.44 -15.67
C ASN A 162 -22.52 -3.54 -16.45
N LYS A 163 -21.41 -3.22 -17.13
CA LYS A 163 -20.59 -4.20 -17.86
C LYS A 163 -19.14 -3.76 -18.00
N GLU A 164 -18.24 -4.73 -17.94
CA GLU A 164 -16.81 -4.60 -18.17
C GLU A 164 -16.35 -5.72 -19.12
N THR A 165 -15.67 -5.35 -20.20
CA THR A 165 -15.07 -6.30 -21.15
C THR A 165 -13.56 -6.12 -21.14
N LEU A 166 -12.84 -7.17 -20.74
CA LEU A 166 -11.38 -7.20 -20.67
C LEU A 166 -10.75 -7.38 -22.06
N PRO A 167 -9.43 -7.12 -22.23
CA PRO A 167 -8.76 -7.25 -23.51
C PRO A 167 -8.86 -8.61 -24.21
N ASN A 168 -8.99 -9.69 -23.43
CA ASN A 168 -9.17 -11.05 -23.94
C ASN A 168 -10.62 -11.38 -24.34
N GLY A 169 -11.56 -10.44 -24.17
CA GLY A 169 -12.97 -10.60 -24.46
C GLY A 169 -13.82 -11.12 -23.30
N ASP A 170 -13.23 -11.39 -22.14
CA ASP A 170 -13.96 -11.79 -20.94
C ASP A 170 -14.90 -10.66 -20.48
N VAL A 171 -16.14 -11.01 -20.15
CA VAL A 171 -17.18 -10.06 -19.77
C VAL A 171 -17.65 -10.30 -18.34
N THR A 172 -17.62 -9.25 -17.54
CA THR A 172 -18.26 -9.20 -16.21
C THR A 172 -19.43 -8.22 -16.27
N SER A 173 -20.60 -8.62 -15.77
CA SER A 173 -21.81 -7.78 -15.73
C SER A 173 -22.24 -7.50 -14.29
N PHE A 174 -22.84 -6.33 -14.05
CA PHE A 174 -23.24 -5.85 -12.72
C PHE A 174 -24.70 -5.40 -12.74
N ILE A 175 -25.47 -5.79 -11.73
CA ILE A 175 -26.88 -5.42 -11.58
C ILE A 175 -27.08 -4.68 -10.27
N TYR A 176 -27.82 -3.56 -10.31
CA TYR A 176 -28.09 -2.71 -9.17
C TYR A 176 -29.59 -2.69 -8.85
N ASN A 177 -29.94 -2.45 -7.58
CA ASN A 177 -31.31 -2.17 -7.18
C ASN A 177 -31.66 -0.68 -7.35
N ASP A 178 -32.92 -0.34 -7.06
CA ASP A 178 -33.45 1.04 -7.18
C ASP A 178 -32.75 2.07 -6.27
N ASN A 179 -31.98 1.62 -5.28
CA ASN A 179 -31.15 2.46 -4.41
C ASN A 179 -29.68 2.54 -4.89
N ASN A 180 -29.40 2.14 -6.14
CA ASN A 180 -28.05 2.08 -6.73
C ASN A 180 -27.05 1.19 -5.96
N ARG A 181 -27.54 0.16 -5.27
CA ARG A 181 -26.66 -0.82 -4.59
C ARG A 181 -26.50 -2.06 -5.45
N LEU A 182 -25.27 -2.55 -5.53
CA LEU A 182 -24.91 -3.75 -6.29
C LEU A 182 -25.62 -4.99 -5.73
N THR A 183 -26.35 -5.73 -6.55
CA THR A 183 -27.11 -6.93 -6.13
C THR A 183 -26.63 -8.21 -6.79
N ASN A 184 -26.01 -8.12 -7.97
CA ASN A 184 -25.47 -9.27 -8.68
C ASN A 184 -24.23 -8.89 -9.48
N ILE A 185 -23.21 -9.74 -9.43
CA ILE A 185 -22.11 -9.77 -10.40
C ILE A 185 -22.21 -11.09 -11.16
N THR A 186 -22.20 -11.05 -12.48
CA THR A 186 -22.07 -12.23 -13.35
C THR A 186 -20.70 -12.22 -14.01
N PHE A 187 -19.93 -13.28 -13.80
CA PHE A 187 -18.55 -13.43 -14.28
C PHE A 187 -18.49 -14.09 -15.67
N PRO A 188 -17.33 -14.11 -16.35
CA PRO A 188 -17.18 -14.68 -17.70
C PRO A 188 -17.57 -16.16 -17.80
N ASP A 189 -17.43 -16.91 -16.70
CA ASP A 189 -17.80 -18.33 -16.59
C ASP A 189 -19.28 -18.56 -16.26
N LEU A 190 -20.09 -17.49 -16.23
CA LEU A 190 -21.50 -17.47 -15.84
C LEU A 190 -21.79 -17.76 -14.36
N THR A 191 -20.76 -17.89 -13.52
CA THR A 191 -20.97 -17.90 -12.07
C THR A 191 -21.35 -16.50 -11.59
N THR A 192 -21.96 -16.43 -10.41
CA THR A 192 -22.49 -15.17 -9.88
C THR A 192 -22.11 -14.94 -8.43
N GLU A 193 -21.94 -13.68 -8.06
CA GLU A 193 -22.02 -13.20 -6.68
C GLU A 193 -23.33 -12.47 -6.46
N VAL A 194 -23.98 -12.67 -5.32
CA VAL A 194 -25.27 -12.07 -4.99
C VAL A 194 -25.18 -11.33 -3.67
N TYR A 195 -25.71 -10.11 -3.63
CA TYR A 195 -25.73 -9.24 -2.46
C TYR A 195 -27.18 -8.89 -2.12
N ALA A 196 -27.58 -9.10 -0.88
CA ALA A 196 -28.88 -8.68 -0.35
C ALA A 196 -28.65 -7.70 0.81
N TYR A 197 -29.46 -6.66 0.89
CA TYR A 197 -29.35 -5.62 1.91
C TYR A 197 -30.60 -5.58 2.78
N ASP A 198 -30.41 -5.23 4.04
CA ASP A 198 -31.52 -5.00 4.97
C ASP A 198 -32.22 -3.65 4.70
N GLY A 199 -33.24 -3.34 5.50
CA GLY A 199 -34.00 -2.09 5.39
C GLY A 199 -33.21 -0.82 5.73
N ASN A 200 -32.11 -0.93 6.48
CA ASN A 200 -31.20 0.18 6.78
C ASN A 200 -30.16 0.35 5.65
N GLY A 201 -30.01 -0.68 4.82
CA GLY A 201 -29.09 -0.73 3.71
C GLY A 201 -27.73 -1.32 4.00
N SER A 202 -27.60 -1.99 5.14
CA SER A 202 -26.44 -2.81 5.45
C SER A 202 -26.53 -4.12 4.69
N LEU A 203 -25.38 -4.66 4.30
CA LEU A 203 -25.32 -5.95 3.60
C LEU A 203 -25.84 -7.03 4.55
N GLU A 204 -26.96 -7.68 4.24
CA GLU A 204 -27.58 -8.71 5.09
C GLU A 204 -27.12 -10.11 4.68
N PHE A 205 -26.99 -10.36 3.37
CA PHE A 205 -26.50 -11.61 2.82
C PHE A 205 -25.54 -11.40 1.66
N PHE A 206 -24.51 -12.24 1.60
CA PHE A 206 -23.63 -12.42 0.46
C PHE A 206 -23.64 -13.88 0.04
N THR A 207 -23.86 -14.14 -1.25
CA THR A 207 -23.68 -15.46 -1.85
C THR A 207 -22.47 -15.40 -2.76
N ASN A 208 -21.44 -16.20 -2.45
CA ASN A 208 -20.24 -16.27 -3.26
C ASN A 208 -20.46 -17.13 -4.53
N ARG A 209 -19.43 -17.22 -5.38
CA ARG A 209 -19.49 -17.94 -6.67
C ARG A 209 -19.63 -19.45 -6.55
N SER A 210 -19.33 -20.02 -5.38
CA SER A 210 -19.60 -21.42 -5.04
C SER A 210 -21.04 -21.67 -4.57
N GLY A 211 -21.83 -20.61 -4.40
CA GLY A 211 -23.17 -20.69 -3.81
C GLY A 211 -23.17 -20.70 -2.28
N ASN A 212 -22.03 -20.46 -1.64
CA ASN A 212 -21.94 -20.35 -0.19
C ASN A 212 -22.58 -19.03 0.26
N VAL A 213 -23.43 -19.10 1.28
CA VAL A 213 -24.13 -17.93 1.82
C VAL A 213 -23.51 -17.51 3.14
N THR A 214 -23.20 -16.22 3.23
CA THR A 214 -22.77 -15.53 4.45
C THR A 214 -23.84 -14.51 4.84
N GLN A 215 -24.31 -14.56 6.08
CA GLN A 215 -25.22 -13.60 6.68
C GLN A 215 -24.44 -12.64 7.58
N TYR A 216 -24.79 -11.37 7.53
CA TYR A 216 -24.26 -10.33 8.40
C TYR A 216 -25.37 -9.81 9.30
N LEU A 217 -25.09 -9.72 10.59
CA LEU A 217 -26.04 -9.24 11.59
C LEU A 217 -25.51 -7.96 12.23
N TYR A 218 -26.40 -7.03 12.50
CA TYR A 218 -26.08 -5.71 13.03
C TYR A 218 -26.87 -5.43 14.31
N ASP A 219 -26.32 -4.58 15.18
CA ASP A 219 -27.07 -4.00 16.28
C ASP A 219 -27.88 -2.77 15.83
N ASP A 220 -28.65 -2.19 16.76
CA ASP A 220 -29.51 -1.02 16.51
C ASP A 220 -28.73 0.25 16.11
N LEU A 221 -27.41 0.29 16.35
CA LEU A 221 -26.50 1.35 15.91
C LEU A 221 -25.85 1.05 14.56
N ASN A 222 -26.32 -0.01 13.88
CA ASN A 222 -25.83 -0.48 12.59
C ASN A 222 -24.37 -0.96 12.61
N ARG A 223 -23.92 -1.50 13.75
CA ARG A 223 -22.58 -2.07 13.93
C ARG A 223 -22.62 -3.59 13.78
N LEU A 224 -21.63 -4.18 13.09
CA LEU A 224 -21.63 -5.61 12.78
C LEU A 224 -21.42 -6.45 14.04
N THR A 225 -22.42 -7.25 14.43
CA THR A 225 -22.37 -8.11 15.62
C THR A 225 -22.03 -9.56 15.30
N SER A 226 -22.26 -10.02 14.07
CA SER A 226 -21.99 -11.41 13.71
C SER A 226 -21.91 -11.60 12.19
N VAL A 227 -21.05 -12.53 11.79
CA VAL A 227 -20.89 -12.98 10.41
C VAL A 227 -21.09 -14.49 10.39
N ASN A 228 -22.23 -14.97 9.89
CA ASN A 228 -22.58 -16.39 9.88
C ASN A 228 -22.45 -16.97 8.48
N GLY A 229 -21.53 -17.89 8.23
CA GLY A 229 -21.34 -18.50 6.91
C GLY A 229 -20.12 -19.39 6.83
N VAL A 230 -20.00 -20.11 5.71
CA VAL A 230 -18.77 -20.84 5.36
C VAL A 230 -17.82 -19.87 4.63
N SER A 231 -16.52 -20.04 4.88
CA SER A 231 -15.39 -19.19 4.46
C SER A 231 -15.52 -18.47 3.10
N ASP A 232 -14.80 -17.35 3.01
CA ASP A 232 -14.67 -16.38 1.90
C ASP A 232 -15.57 -15.16 2.06
N LEU A 233 -15.07 -14.21 2.87
CA LEU A 233 -15.67 -12.89 2.95
C LEU A 233 -15.22 -12.04 1.76
N PRO A 234 -16.13 -11.25 1.17
CA PRO A 234 -15.70 -10.19 0.27
C PRO A 234 -14.82 -9.24 1.06
N THR A 235 -13.73 -8.77 0.45
CA THR A 235 -13.03 -7.58 0.94
C THR A 235 -14.02 -6.42 0.83
N LEU A 236 -14.70 -6.09 1.93
CA LEU A 236 -15.59 -4.94 1.99
C LEU A 236 -14.71 -3.68 1.95
N GLY A 237 -14.48 -3.15 0.75
CA GLY A 237 -13.91 -1.83 0.56
C GLY A 237 -14.87 -0.78 1.10
N GLY A 238 -14.67 -0.37 2.34
CA GLY A 238 -15.32 0.77 2.98
C GLY A 238 -14.28 1.52 3.79
N GLU A 239 -14.19 2.84 3.56
CA GLU A 239 -13.29 3.74 4.30
C GLU A 239 -13.61 3.69 5.80
N GLY A 240 -12.71 3.09 6.58
CA GLY A 240 -12.84 3.06 8.03
C GLY A 240 -12.06 1.94 8.71
N GLY A 241 -10.73 1.99 8.64
CA GLY A 241 -9.82 1.39 9.63
C GLY A 241 -9.91 -0.12 9.89
N ASP A 242 -9.04 -0.87 9.20
CA ASP A 242 -8.52 -2.22 9.48
C ASP A 242 -9.05 -2.99 10.71
N PHE A 243 -10.27 -3.50 10.62
CA PHE A 243 -10.62 -4.80 11.16
C PHE A 243 -11.25 -5.64 10.05
N VAL A 244 -10.54 -6.69 9.64
CA VAL A 244 -11.10 -7.69 8.72
C VAL A 244 -12.03 -8.58 9.54
N TYR A 245 -13.33 -8.34 9.43
CA TYR A 245 -14.34 -9.25 9.96
C TYR A 245 -14.08 -10.67 9.43
N LYS A 246 -14.38 -11.69 10.23
CA LYS A 246 -14.05 -13.10 9.92
C LYS A 246 -15.31 -13.96 9.91
N SER A 247 -15.38 -14.89 8.96
CA SER A 247 -16.55 -15.75 8.81
C SER A 247 -16.70 -16.64 10.04
N GLY A 248 -17.93 -16.71 10.57
CA GLY A 248 -18.27 -17.44 11.78
C GLY A 248 -17.90 -16.73 13.09
N HIS A 249 -17.47 -15.46 13.04
CA HIS A 249 -17.17 -14.68 14.24
C HIS A 249 -18.35 -13.81 14.70
N SER A 250 -18.36 -13.47 15.98
CA SER A 250 -19.23 -12.45 16.57
C SER A 250 -18.45 -11.39 17.33
N TYR A 251 -19.03 -10.19 17.43
CA TYR A 251 -18.37 -9.01 17.97
C TYR A 251 -19.26 -8.28 18.98
N THR A 252 -18.66 -7.79 20.05
CA THR A 252 -19.27 -6.80 20.94
C THR A 252 -18.50 -5.49 20.90
N TYR A 253 -19.13 -4.40 21.32
CA TYR A 253 -18.55 -3.07 21.25
C TYR A 253 -18.72 -2.32 22.56
N ASN A 254 -17.69 -1.59 22.93
CA ASN A 254 -17.78 -0.62 24.03
C ASN A 254 -18.60 0.63 23.61
N PRO A 255 -18.94 1.53 24.56
CA PRO A 255 -19.68 2.75 24.26
C PRO A 255 -18.98 3.75 23.34
N SER A 256 -17.65 3.66 23.21
CA SER A 256 -16.84 4.49 22.30
C SER A 256 -16.72 3.90 20.90
N ASN A 257 -17.47 2.84 20.59
CA ASN A 257 -17.47 2.16 19.30
C ASN A 257 -16.18 1.40 18.95
N HIS A 258 -15.44 0.90 19.94
CA HIS A 258 -14.35 -0.05 19.72
C HIS A 258 -14.81 -1.48 20.02
N ILE A 259 -14.28 -2.46 19.30
CA ILE A 259 -14.55 -3.89 19.51
C ILE A 259 -14.08 -4.26 20.91
N GLU A 260 -14.98 -4.72 21.78
CA GLU A 260 -14.64 -5.15 23.14
C GLU A 260 -14.34 -6.66 23.18
N THR A 261 -15.07 -7.45 22.40
CA THR A 261 -14.76 -8.88 22.22
C THR A 261 -14.94 -9.32 20.77
N GLU A 262 -14.11 -10.26 20.34
CA GLU A 262 -14.24 -11.07 19.13
C GLU A 262 -14.35 -12.53 19.56
N THR A 263 -15.44 -13.22 19.20
CA THR A 263 -15.59 -14.66 19.43
C THR A 263 -15.44 -15.39 18.11
N ASN A 264 -14.56 -16.38 18.04
CA ASN A 264 -14.36 -17.19 16.84
C ASN A 264 -15.42 -18.32 16.72
N PRO A 265 -15.45 -19.09 15.61
CA PRO A 265 -16.45 -20.14 15.40
C PRO A 265 -16.34 -21.30 16.41
N ASP A 266 -15.16 -21.51 16.98
CA ASP A 266 -14.91 -22.53 18.01
C ASP A 266 -15.34 -22.06 19.42
N GLY A 267 -15.84 -20.82 19.54
CA GLY A 267 -16.27 -20.20 20.80
C GLY A 267 -15.15 -19.59 21.63
N ILE A 268 -13.92 -19.53 21.11
CA ILE A 268 -12.78 -18.86 21.76
C ILE A 268 -13.00 -17.35 21.67
N VAL A 269 -12.83 -16.67 22.80
CA VAL A 269 -13.03 -15.23 22.94
C VAL A 269 -11.69 -14.52 23.03
N ASN A 270 -11.51 -13.52 22.17
CA ASN A 270 -10.47 -12.49 22.30
C ASN A 270 -11.12 -11.21 22.82
N SER A 271 -10.56 -10.60 23.86
CA SER A 271 -11.07 -9.39 24.51
C SER A 271 -10.07 -8.25 24.39
N PHE A 272 -10.57 -7.03 24.22
CA PHE A 272 -9.76 -5.84 23.99
C PHE A 272 -10.12 -4.73 24.97
N VAL A 273 -9.12 -4.23 25.71
CA VAL A 273 -9.29 -3.09 26.63
C VAL A 273 -8.58 -1.89 26.06
N TYR A 274 -9.26 -0.74 26.07
CA TYR A 274 -8.74 0.51 25.55
C TYR A 274 -8.57 1.53 26.68
N ASN A 275 -7.56 2.38 26.56
CA ASN A 275 -7.46 3.57 27.39
C ASN A 275 -8.51 4.63 26.97
N THR A 276 -8.56 5.75 27.71
CA THR A 276 -9.51 6.83 27.46
C THR A 276 -9.29 7.58 26.14
N THR A 277 -8.11 7.46 25.54
CA THR A 277 -7.80 8.02 24.21
C THR A 277 -8.08 7.04 23.07
N GLY A 278 -8.58 5.83 23.39
CA GLY A 278 -8.99 4.83 22.41
C GLY A 278 -7.89 3.88 21.95
N GLN A 279 -6.75 3.83 22.63
CA GLN A 279 -5.62 2.94 22.29
C GLN A 279 -5.71 1.62 23.04
N LEU A 280 -5.40 0.52 22.35
CA LEU A 280 -5.43 -0.84 22.90
C LEU A 280 -4.34 -1.02 23.97
N ILE A 281 -4.72 -1.22 25.23
CA ILE A 281 -3.78 -1.42 26.34
C ILE A 281 -3.68 -2.87 26.79
N GLU A 282 -4.67 -3.70 26.46
CA GLU A 282 -4.70 -5.12 26.80
C GLU A 282 -5.46 -5.88 25.70
N GLU A 283 -4.82 -6.93 25.20
CA GLU A 283 -5.43 -7.97 24.37
C GLU A 283 -5.37 -9.29 25.15
N HIS A 284 -6.51 -9.96 25.26
CA HIS A 284 -6.65 -11.16 26.07
C HIS A 284 -7.39 -12.26 25.30
N LEU A 285 -6.68 -13.35 25.01
CA LEU A 285 -7.21 -14.52 24.32
C LEU A 285 -7.40 -15.68 25.32
N ASP A 286 -8.65 -16.13 25.50
CA ASP A 286 -8.98 -17.32 26.29
C ASP A 286 -8.97 -18.58 25.40
N LEU A 287 -7.82 -19.24 25.35
CA LEU A 287 -7.63 -20.45 24.55
C LEU A 287 -7.92 -21.71 25.37
N ASN A 288 -9.19 -22.04 25.56
CA ASN A 288 -9.62 -23.25 26.27
C ASN A 288 -9.01 -23.40 27.68
N GLY A 289 -8.88 -22.28 28.41
CA GLY A 289 -8.30 -22.24 29.75
C GLY A 289 -6.82 -21.84 29.83
N ASP A 290 -6.14 -21.67 28.69
CA ASP A 290 -4.87 -20.94 28.63
C ASP A 290 -5.17 -19.43 28.43
N ASP A 291 -4.73 -18.64 29.39
CA ASP A 291 -4.89 -17.18 29.40
C ASP A 291 -3.68 -16.54 28.71
N ILE A 292 -3.88 -16.06 27.49
CA ILE A 292 -2.86 -15.39 26.69
C ILE A 292 -3.16 -13.89 26.71
N THR A 293 -2.43 -13.16 27.57
CA THR A 293 -2.57 -11.72 27.70
C THR A 293 -1.35 -10.98 27.14
N GLU A 294 -1.57 -9.99 26.28
CA GLU A 294 -0.57 -9.01 25.85
C GLU A 294 -0.94 -7.61 26.34
N LEU A 295 0.05 -6.88 26.89
CA LEU A 295 -0.14 -5.53 27.42
C LEU A 295 0.63 -4.50 26.60
N SER A 296 0.04 -3.34 26.38
CA SER A 296 0.67 -2.19 25.71
C SER A 296 0.59 -0.94 26.56
N GLU A 297 1.70 -0.21 26.69
CA GLU A 297 1.77 1.07 27.39
C GLU A 297 2.19 2.18 26.41
N TYR A 298 1.54 3.33 26.53
CA TYR A 298 1.76 4.50 25.68
C TYR A 298 2.23 5.68 26.52
N ASP A 299 3.09 6.52 25.95
CA ASP A 299 3.44 7.79 26.57
C ASP A 299 2.32 8.84 26.44
N ALA A 300 2.53 10.02 27.01
CA ALA A 300 1.59 11.13 26.84
C ALA A 300 1.43 11.51 25.36
N SER A 301 2.47 11.36 24.54
CA SER A 301 2.40 11.64 23.09
C SER A 301 1.61 10.59 22.30
N MET A 302 1.03 9.59 22.98
CA MET A 302 0.28 8.46 22.41
C MET A 302 1.17 7.47 21.63
N TYR A 303 2.49 7.50 21.81
CA TYR A 303 3.40 6.54 21.20
C TYR A 303 3.60 5.32 22.07
N LEU A 304 3.68 4.13 21.46
CA LEU A 304 3.93 2.87 22.17
C LEU A 304 5.33 2.92 22.80
N VAL A 305 5.41 2.76 24.12
CA VAL A 305 6.69 2.76 24.86
C VAL A 305 7.02 1.43 25.50
N LYS A 306 6.03 0.54 25.64
CA LYS A 306 6.27 -0.80 26.17
C LYS A 306 5.23 -1.80 25.68
N LYS A 307 5.67 -3.01 25.35
CA LYS A 307 4.81 -4.17 25.09
C LYS A 307 5.25 -5.34 25.96
N THR A 308 4.29 -6.01 26.62
CA THR A 308 4.54 -7.23 27.39
C THR A 308 3.81 -8.38 26.70
N ARG A 309 4.55 -9.40 26.24
CA ARG A 309 3.98 -10.59 25.61
C ARG A 309 3.49 -11.58 26.67
N SER A 310 2.60 -12.49 26.26
CA SER A 310 2.09 -13.58 27.10
C SER A 310 3.19 -14.51 27.64
N THR A 311 4.34 -14.57 26.96
CA THR A 311 5.54 -15.30 27.41
C THR A 311 6.23 -14.67 28.63
N GLY A 312 5.87 -13.43 28.99
CA GLY A 312 6.57 -12.60 29.97
C GLY A 312 7.71 -11.76 29.39
N GLU A 313 7.99 -11.89 28.09
CA GLU A 313 8.95 -11.03 27.40
C GLU A 313 8.44 -9.58 27.37
N VAL A 314 9.31 -8.64 27.75
CA VAL A 314 9.01 -7.21 27.75
C VAL A 314 9.85 -6.54 26.68
N ILE A 315 9.22 -5.72 25.84
CA ILE A 315 9.91 -4.85 24.89
C ILE A 315 9.65 -3.41 25.27
N GLU A 316 10.72 -2.63 25.44
CA GLU A 316 10.67 -1.19 25.66
C GLU A 316 11.08 -0.44 24.39
N TYR A 317 10.40 0.67 24.10
CA TYR A 317 10.63 1.50 22.93
C TYR A 317 10.99 2.93 23.35
N VAL A 318 12.03 3.48 22.73
CA VAL A 318 12.35 4.91 22.76
C VAL A 318 11.97 5.49 21.40
N ASN A 319 11.03 6.42 21.37
CA ASN A 319 10.55 7.06 20.14
C ASN A 319 11.16 8.46 19.97
N ASN A 320 11.32 8.89 18.71
CA ASN A 320 11.59 10.30 18.41
C ASN A 320 10.29 11.13 18.45
N ALA A 321 10.39 12.42 18.15
CA ALA A 321 9.26 13.35 18.12
C ALA A 321 8.13 12.94 17.16
N LEU A 322 8.46 12.16 16.13
CA LEU A 322 7.54 11.68 15.09
C LEU A 322 6.89 10.34 15.45
N GLY A 323 7.20 9.78 16.61
CA GLY A 323 6.75 8.44 17.00
C GLY A 323 7.52 7.31 16.35
N LEU A 324 8.64 7.61 15.67
CA LEU A 324 9.50 6.57 15.09
C LEU A 324 10.41 6.01 16.18
N VAL A 325 10.51 4.69 16.25
CA VAL A 325 11.34 3.97 17.22
C VAL A 325 12.81 4.27 16.95
N LEU A 326 13.49 4.97 17.86
CA LEU A 326 14.94 5.18 17.90
C LEU A 326 15.67 4.01 18.54
N LYS A 327 15.01 3.34 19.49
CA LYS A 327 15.59 2.20 20.20
C LYS A 327 14.53 1.23 20.64
N GLU A 328 14.81 -0.05 20.48
CA GLU A 328 14.03 -1.15 21.02
C GLU A 328 14.92 -1.98 21.95
N THR A 329 14.42 -2.37 23.12
CA THR A 329 15.14 -3.26 24.04
C THR A 329 14.20 -4.36 24.50
N SER A 330 14.53 -5.61 24.18
CA SER A 330 13.79 -6.78 24.64
C SER A 330 14.44 -7.36 25.90
N TYR A 331 13.59 -7.79 26.84
CA TYR A 331 13.96 -8.39 28.10
C TYR A 331 13.20 -9.71 28.30
N ASP A 332 13.93 -10.74 28.72
CA ASP A 332 13.38 -11.94 29.35
C ASP A 332 13.69 -11.88 30.84
N GLY A 333 12.69 -11.49 31.63
CA GLY A 333 12.87 -11.12 33.03
C GLY A 333 13.83 -9.93 33.18
N ALA A 334 14.99 -10.16 33.78
CA ALA A 334 16.03 -9.13 33.97
C ALA A 334 17.15 -9.19 32.92
N THR A 335 17.11 -10.16 32.00
CA THR A 335 18.14 -10.35 30.98
C THR A 335 17.72 -9.60 29.72
N VAL A 336 18.61 -8.75 29.22
CA VAL A 336 18.46 -8.14 27.89
C VAL A 336 18.67 -9.23 26.84
N VAL A 337 17.66 -9.46 26.00
CA VAL A 337 17.69 -10.43 24.89
C VAL A 337 18.31 -9.80 23.65
N TYR A 338 17.87 -8.60 23.29
CA TYR A 338 18.44 -7.81 22.22
C TYR A 338 18.24 -6.32 22.45
N VAL A 339 19.12 -5.53 21.85
CA VAL A 339 18.98 -4.08 21.70
C VAL A 339 19.05 -3.76 20.21
N LYS A 340 18.13 -2.92 19.73
CA LYS A 340 18.18 -2.36 18.38
C LYS A 340 18.16 -0.85 18.43
N ASP A 341 19.06 -0.20 17.72
CA ASP A 341 19.11 1.26 17.60
C ASP A 341 18.85 1.66 16.14
N TYR A 342 18.08 2.73 15.95
CA TYR A 342 17.66 3.22 14.64
C TYR A 342 17.94 4.72 14.53
N THR A 343 18.35 5.16 13.34
CA THR A 343 18.47 6.58 13.01
C THR A 343 17.64 6.92 11.79
N TYR A 344 17.17 8.18 11.74
CA TYR A 344 16.29 8.66 10.69
C TYR A 344 16.74 10.05 10.22
N ASP A 345 16.39 10.40 8.99
CA ASP A 345 16.44 11.79 8.53
C ASP A 345 15.26 12.60 9.10
N ALA A 346 15.19 13.89 8.76
CA ALA A 346 14.15 14.80 9.24
C ALA A 346 12.73 14.46 8.71
N GLN A 347 12.67 13.68 7.63
CA GLN A 347 11.46 13.21 6.97
C GLN A 347 10.94 11.91 7.62
N GLY A 348 11.81 11.20 8.36
CA GLY A 348 11.49 9.94 9.01
C GLY A 348 11.94 8.71 8.23
N ASN A 349 12.77 8.86 7.20
CA ASN A 349 13.34 7.73 6.49
C ASN A 349 14.51 7.15 7.28
N MET A 350 14.56 5.82 7.43
CA MET A 350 15.60 5.13 8.20
C MET A 350 16.97 5.25 7.53
N LEU A 351 17.93 5.87 8.20
CA LEU A 351 19.32 6.04 7.76
C LEU A 351 20.21 4.89 8.21
N SER A 352 19.97 4.34 9.40
CA SER A 352 20.70 3.19 9.92
C SER A 352 19.88 2.35 10.88
N GLN A 353 20.29 1.09 11.01
CA GLN A 353 19.80 0.13 11.99
C GLN A 353 21.01 -0.63 12.57
N ASP A 354 21.10 -0.73 13.88
CA ASP A 354 22.07 -1.56 14.61
C ASP A 354 21.32 -2.74 15.22
N ASP A 355 21.56 -3.96 14.72
CA ASP A 355 20.83 -5.18 15.12
C ASP A 355 21.57 -5.98 16.23
N ASN A 356 21.97 -5.30 17.31
CA ASN A 356 22.68 -5.84 18.49
C ASN A 356 24.20 -6.05 18.25
N ASP A 357 25.03 -5.64 19.22
CA ASP A 357 26.51 -5.76 19.22
C ASP A 357 27.30 -4.96 18.15
N GLY A 358 26.69 -3.97 17.48
CA GLY A 358 27.39 -3.08 16.54
C GLY A 358 27.32 -3.52 15.07
N ASP A 359 26.42 -4.45 14.76
CA ASP A 359 26.08 -4.85 13.41
C ASP A 359 25.22 -3.76 12.73
N VAL A 360 25.89 -2.65 12.37
CA VAL A 360 25.25 -1.48 11.77
C VAL A 360 25.04 -1.67 10.27
N GLN A 361 23.79 -1.53 9.84
CA GLN A 361 23.40 -1.38 8.45
C GLN A 361 23.04 0.09 8.17
N THR A 362 23.41 0.61 7.00
CA THR A 362 23.07 1.98 6.58
C THR A 362 22.38 2.03 5.23
N PHE A 363 21.60 3.09 4.99
CA PHE A 363 20.80 3.27 3.78
C PHE A 363 21.01 4.68 3.21
N ALA A 364 21.33 4.76 1.92
CA ALA A 364 21.26 6.01 1.16
C ALA A 364 20.07 5.96 0.19
N ARG A 365 19.52 7.14 -0.13
CA ARG A 365 18.34 7.28 -1.00
C ARG A 365 18.58 8.32 -2.08
N ASN A 366 17.88 8.17 -3.21
CA ASN A 366 17.75 9.23 -4.18
C ASN A 366 16.79 10.32 -3.67
N ASN A 367 16.67 11.40 -4.44
CA ASN A 367 15.77 12.51 -4.12
C ASN A 367 14.26 12.16 -4.18
N GLU A 368 13.89 10.94 -4.56
CA GLU A 368 12.51 10.40 -4.47
C GLU A 368 12.27 9.54 -3.22
N GLY A 369 13.30 9.25 -2.45
CA GLY A 369 13.23 8.40 -1.26
C GLY A 369 13.44 6.91 -1.53
N PHE A 370 13.76 6.50 -2.75
CA PHE A 370 14.12 5.11 -3.05
C PHE A 370 15.55 4.82 -2.59
N VAL A 371 15.75 3.66 -1.97
CA VAL A 371 17.06 3.22 -1.47
C VAL A 371 18.00 2.96 -2.64
N THR A 372 19.02 3.79 -2.83
CA THR A 372 20.04 3.60 -3.87
C THR A 372 21.24 2.82 -3.36
N GLU A 373 21.43 2.78 -2.04
CA GLU A 373 22.55 2.10 -1.40
C GLU A 373 22.15 1.50 -0.07
N LYS A 374 22.59 0.26 0.17
CA LYS A 374 22.56 -0.39 1.47
C LYS A 374 23.97 -0.87 1.80
N ILE A 375 24.48 -0.56 2.99
CA ILE A 375 25.76 -1.10 3.48
C ILE A 375 25.47 -1.99 4.67
N GLU A 376 25.89 -3.26 4.61
CA GLU A 376 25.79 -4.21 5.71
C GLU A 376 26.94 -4.03 6.71
N ALA A 377 26.79 -4.56 7.93
CA ALA A 377 27.85 -4.56 8.95
C ALA A 377 29.18 -5.18 8.46
N THR A 378 29.10 -6.12 7.54
CA THR A 378 30.27 -6.76 6.89
C THR A 378 31.04 -5.83 5.94
N GLY A 379 30.50 -4.63 5.66
CA GLY A 379 30.97 -3.71 4.64
C GLY A 379 30.55 -4.08 3.22
N LEU A 380 29.71 -5.10 3.05
CA LEU A 380 29.08 -5.40 1.75
C LEU A 380 28.12 -4.26 1.40
N LYS A 381 28.36 -3.62 0.26
CA LYS A 381 27.56 -2.53 -0.27
C LYS A 381 26.69 -3.03 -1.43
N SER A 382 25.38 -2.93 -1.28
CA SER A 382 24.40 -3.14 -2.33
C SER A 382 24.00 -1.80 -2.95
N THR A 383 24.06 -1.67 -4.27
CA THR A 383 23.61 -0.50 -5.03
C THR A 383 22.41 -0.87 -5.90
N PHE A 384 21.37 -0.04 -5.86
CA PHE A 384 20.13 -0.19 -6.63
C PHE A 384 20.00 0.98 -7.59
N ASN A 385 19.94 0.67 -8.89
CA ASN A 385 19.67 1.65 -9.93
C ASN A 385 18.24 1.48 -10.42
N TYR A 386 17.58 2.60 -10.67
CA TYR A 386 16.17 2.65 -11.06
C TYR A 386 16.04 3.15 -12.50
N ASP A 387 15.03 2.64 -13.22
CA ASP A 387 14.59 3.23 -14.50
C ASP A 387 13.68 4.45 -14.26
N GLU A 388 13.21 5.07 -15.35
CA GLU A 388 12.35 6.24 -15.31
C GLU A 388 10.97 5.96 -14.68
N GLU A 389 10.56 4.70 -14.56
CA GLU A 389 9.31 4.30 -13.90
C GLU A 389 9.53 3.71 -12.49
N ASN A 390 10.72 3.93 -11.91
CA ASN A 390 11.11 3.46 -10.57
C ASN A 390 11.21 1.93 -10.43
N ASN A 391 11.40 1.22 -11.54
CA ASN A 391 11.73 -0.20 -11.50
C ASN A 391 13.24 -0.38 -11.27
N ILE A 392 13.65 -1.38 -10.49
CA ILE A 392 15.08 -1.69 -10.30
C ILE A 392 15.65 -2.23 -11.61
N SER A 393 16.36 -1.39 -12.35
CA SER A 393 17.00 -1.72 -13.63
C SER A 393 18.34 -2.43 -13.45
N SER A 394 19.01 -2.20 -12.33
CA SER A 394 20.27 -2.87 -11.98
C SER A 394 20.47 -2.99 -10.47
N TYR A 395 21.06 -4.10 -10.06
CA TYR A 395 21.47 -4.40 -8.68
C TYR A 395 22.93 -4.82 -8.67
N ILE A 396 23.75 -4.21 -7.82
CA ILE A 396 25.19 -4.40 -7.77
C ILE A 396 25.61 -4.66 -6.32
N ASN A 397 26.38 -5.72 -6.07
CA ASN A 397 27.09 -5.86 -4.79
C ASN A 397 28.56 -5.54 -4.95
N ILE A 398 29.07 -4.78 -3.99
CA ILE A 398 30.45 -4.32 -3.90
C ILE A 398 30.97 -4.78 -2.54
N SER A 399 32.00 -5.62 -2.54
CA SER A 399 32.69 -6.06 -1.33
C SER A 399 33.34 -4.89 -0.59
N SER A 400 33.68 -5.09 0.68
CA SER A 400 34.28 -4.05 1.52
C SER A 400 35.62 -3.50 1.02
N ASP A 401 36.31 -4.22 0.13
CA ASP A 401 37.53 -3.78 -0.56
C ASP A 401 37.28 -2.96 -1.84
N GLY A 402 36.01 -2.71 -2.18
CA GLY A 402 35.59 -1.98 -3.38
C GLY A 402 35.42 -2.85 -4.63
N THR A 403 35.62 -4.17 -4.53
CA THR A 403 35.44 -5.09 -5.67
C THR A 403 33.96 -5.34 -5.94
N VAL A 404 33.50 -5.15 -7.17
CA VAL A 404 32.17 -5.60 -7.61
C VAL A 404 32.14 -7.13 -7.55
N SER A 405 31.34 -7.67 -6.63
CA SER A 405 31.20 -9.11 -6.41
C SER A 405 29.99 -9.71 -7.12
N PHE A 406 29.00 -8.89 -7.47
CA PHE A 406 27.80 -9.30 -8.19
C PHE A 406 27.21 -8.13 -8.97
N THR A 407 26.62 -8.40 -10.13
CA THR A 407 25.81 -7.44 -10.88
C THR A 407 24.67 -8.18 -11.56
N SER A 408 23.47 -7.63 -11.52
CA SER A 408 22.35 -8.12 -12.33
C SER A 408 21.55 -6.96 -12.90
N THR A 409 20.98 -7.13 -14.08
CA THR A 409 20.11 -6.14 -14.73
C THR A 409 18.71 -6.70 -14.97
N SER A 410 17.73 -5.81 -15.06
CA SER A 410 16.33 -6.12 -15.31
C SER A 410 15.79 -5.23 -16.42
N GLU A 411 14.91 -5.77 -17.26
CA GLU A 411 14.20 -5.03 -18.31
C GLU A 411 12.68 -5.21 -18.11
N PHE A 412 11.90 -4.17 -18.44
CA PHE A 412 10.46 -4.13 -18.20
C PHE A 412 9.70 -3.77 -19.48
N ASP A 413 8.46 -4.26 -19.63
CA ASP A 413 7.57 -3.82 -20.69
C ASP A 413 6.94 -2.44 -20.40
N GLY A 414 6.17 -1.94 -21.36
CA GLY A 414 5.46 -0.67 -21.22
C GLY A 414 4.50 -0.62 -20.03
N ASN A 415 3.96 -1.75 -19.56
CA ASN A 415 3.08 -1.84 -18.39
C ASN A 415 3.84 -2.11 -17.08
N ASN A 416 5.16 -1.91 -17.03
CA ASN A 416 6.01 -2.15 -15.86
C ASN A 416 6.06 -3.62 -15.41
N LYS A 417 5.90 -4.59 -16.33
CA LYS A 417 6.13 -6.01 -16.04
C LYS A 417 7.56 -6.41 -16.41
N LEU A 418 8.22 -7.17 -15.53
CA LEU A 418 9.58 -7.65 -15.72
C LEU A 418 9.65 -8.62 -16.91
N THR A 419 10.33 -8.28 -18.00
CA THR A 419 10.43 -9.14 -19.19
C THR A 419 11.73 -9.92 -19.27
N LYS A 420 12.78 -9.44 -18.59
CA LYS A 420 14.09 -10.07 -18.65
C LYS A 420 14.93 -9.74 -17.43
N THR A 421 15.70 -10.71 -16.96
CA THR A 421 16.84 -10.49 -16.06
C THR A 421 18.11 -11.02 -16.67
N THR A 422 19.24 -10.38 -16.37
CA THR A 422 20.58 -10.86 -16.72
C THR A 422 21.40 -10.91 -15.44
N ASP A 423 21.98 -12.06 -15.12
CA ASP A 423 22.80 -12.20 -13.91
C ASP A 423 24.27 -11.84 -14.10
N ALA A 424 25.07 -11.97 -13.04
CA ALA A 424 26.48 -11.60 -13.03
C ALA A 424 27.34 -12.41 -14.00
N ASN A 425 26.87 -13.57 -14.44
CA ASN A 425 27.55 -14.41 -15.42
C ASN A 425 27.07 -14.14 -16.86
N GLY A 426 26.16 -13.18 -17.05
CA GLY A 426 25.52 -12.89 -18.33
C GLY A 426 24.44 -13.89 -18.72
N LEU A 427 24.00 -14.76 -17.80
CA LEU A 427 22.91 -15.69 -18.06
C LEU A 427 21.59 -14.96 -17.98
N VAL A 428 20.73 -15.22 -18.97
CA VAL A 428 19.48 -14.49 -19.18
C VAL A 428 18.29 -15.35 -18.80
N GLU A 429 17.36 -14.77 -18.04
CA GLU A 429 16.02 -15.32 -17.84
C GLU A 429 14.99 -14.35 -18.44
N THR A 430 13.97 -14.87 -19.12
CA THR A 430 12.92 -14.06 -19.78
C THR A 430 11.53 -14.44 -19.31
N PHE A 431 10.61 -13.48 -19.36
CA PHE A 431 9.22 -13.63 -18.96
C PHE A 431 8.29 -13.05 -20.04
N GLU A 432 7.22 -13.75 -20.35
CA GLU A 432 6.20 -13.31 -21.32
C GLU A 432 4.83 -13.27 -20.63
N TYR A 433 4.00 -12.30 -21.02
CA TYR A 433 2.71 -12.02 -20.41
C TYR A 433 1.59 -12.05 -21.45
N ASN A 434 0.39 -12.48 -21.04
CA ASN A 434 -0.82 -12.36 -21.86
C ASN A 434 -1.41 -10.94 -21.81
N ASP A 435 -2.51 -10.75 -22.52
CA ASP A 435 -3.22 -9.47 -22.63
C ASP A 435 -3.83 -8.96 -21.32
N LEU A 436 -3.98 -9.84 -20.32
CA LEU A 436 -4.39 -9.50 -18.96
C LEU A 436 -3.20 -9.19 -18.04
N GLY A 437 -1.96 -9.27 -18.54
CA GLY A 437 -0.74 -9.07 -17.75
C GLY A 437 -0.36 -10.26 -16.85
N GLN A 438 -0.90 -11.45 -17.13
CA GLN A 438 -0.54 -12.69 -16.43
C GLN A 438 0.62 -13.38 -17.14
N MET A 439 1.57 -13.93 -16.38
CA MET A 439 2.80 -14.52 -16.91
C MET A 439 2.53 -15.85 -17.61
N VAL A 440 2.63 -15.93 -18.92
CA VAL A 440 2.35 -17.17 -19.69
C VAL A 440 3.60 -18.00 -19.97
N LYS A 441 4.79 -17.41 -19.84
CA LYS A 441 6.03 -18.13 -20.08
C LYS A 441 7.18 -17.57 -19.26
N THR A 442 8.01 -18.46 -18.74
CA THR A 442 9.34 -18.15 -18.24
C THR A 442 10.34 -18.98 -19.02
N THR A 443 11.51 -18.42 -19.32
CA THR A 443 12.65 -19.18 -19.85
C THR A 443 13.83 -18.91 -18.95
N ASN A 444 14.31 -19.94 -18.26
CA ASN A 444 15.38 -19.81 -17.30
C ASN A 444 16.76 -19.64 -17.96
N LYS A 445 17.77 -19.41 -17.12
CA LYS A 445 19.18 -19.17 -17.48
C LYS A 445 19.87 -20.23 -18.33
N ILE A 446 19.34 -21.44 -18.39
CA ILE A 446 19.88 -22.56 -19.19
C ILE A 446 19.00 -22.87 -20.41
N GLY A 447 17.98 -22.06 -20.68
CA GLY A 447 17.10 -22.16 -21.84
C GLY A 447 15.89 -23.08 -21.66
N ASN A 448 15.65 -23.61 -20.45
CA ASN A 448 14.42 -24.38 -20.19
C ASN A 448 13.25 -23.42 -20.00
N SER A 449 12.13 -23.72 -20.66
CA SER A 449 10.92 -22.94 -20.53
C SER A 449 9.87 -23.62 -19.66
N GLU A 450 9.15 -22.79 -18.89
CA GLU A 450 7.90 -23.15 -18.23
C GLU A 450 6.78 -22.31 -18.83
N GLU A 451 5.70 -22.93 -19.28
CA GLU A 451 4.53 -22.24 -19.86
C GLU A 451 3.31 -22.42 -18.95
N MET A 452 2.47 -21.39 -18.85
CA MET A 452 1.30 -21.38 -17.98
C MET A 452 0.06 -20.91 -18.73
N THR A 453 -1.07 -21.54 -18.43
CA THR A 453 -2.41 -21.07 -18.80
C THR A 453 -3.21 -20.75 -17.55
N TYR A 454 -4.24 -19.92 -17.71
CA TYR A 454 -5.04 -19.42 -16.61
C TYR A 454 -6.53 -19.64 -16.87
N ASP A 455 -7.29 -19.82 -15.80
CA ASP A 455 -8.73 -19.59 -15.84
C ASP A 455 -9.04 -18.08 -15.80
N PHE A 456 -10.31 -17.74 -15.98
CA PHE A 456 -10.81 -16.37 -15.94
C PHE A 456 -10.71 -15.72 -14.53
N GLN A 457 -10.39 -16.50 -13.47
CA GLN A 457 -10.09 -15.99 -12.13
C GLN A 457 -8.59 -15.70 -11.95
N GLY A 458 -7.78 -16.02 -12.96
CA GLY A 458 -6.32 -15.91 -12.91
C GLY A 458 -5.63 -17.00 -12.11
N LYS A 459 -6.27 -18.15 -11.90
CA LYS A 459 -5.63 -19.35 -11.34
C LYS A 459 -4.97 -20.16 -12.46
N VAL A 460 -3.79 -20.73 -12.20
CA VAL A 460 -3.00 -21.48 -13.18
C VAL A 460 -3.66 -22.82 -13.48
N THR A 461 -4.25 -22.99 -14.66
CA THR A 461 -4.92 -24.24 -15.07
C THR A 461 -3.95 -25.28 -15.58
N ASP A 462 -2.94 -24.89 -16.35
CA ASP A 462 -1.89 -25.78 -16.82
C ASP A 462 -0.53 -25.14 -16.63
N LYS A 463 0.46 -25.95 -16.25
CA LYS A 463 1.88 -25.60 -16.21
C LYS A 463 2.68 -26.64 -16.98
N THR A 464 3.33 -26.24 -18.06
CA THR A 464 4.15 -27.13 -18.91
C THR A 464 5.63 -26.90 -18.64
N ILE A 465 6.37 -27.95 -18.29
CA ILE A 465 7.83 -27.92 -18.04
C ILE A 465 8.48 -29.01 -18.88
N GLY A 466 9.16 -28.62 -19.96
CA GLY A 466 9.72 -29.58 -20.91
C GLY A 466 8.63 -30.45 -21.56
N ALA A 467 8.64 -31.77 -21.29
CA ALA A 467 7.63 -32.70 -21.76
C ALA A 467 6.50 -32.95 -20.75
N ASP A 468 6.63 -32.44 -19.53
CA ASP A 468 5.65 -32.66 -18.46
C ASP A 468 4.61 -31.54 -18.43
N VAL A 469 3.33 -31.91 -18.36
CA VAL A 469 2.20 -30.98 -18.19
C VAL A 469 1.55 -31.25 -16.85
N TYR A 470 1.48 -30.22 -16.01
CA TYR A 470 0.82 -30.23 -14.71
C TYR A 470 -0.49 -29.44 -14.80
N ALA A 471 -1.62 -30.13 -14.73
CA ALA A 471 -2.94 -29.49 -14.82
C ALA A 471 -3.61 -29.42 -13.44
N HIS A 472 -4.30 -28.32 -13.16
CA HIS A 472 -5.09 -28.09 -11.95
C HIS A 472 -6.54 -27.75 -12.32
N VAL A 473 -7.47 -28.33 -11.58
CA VAL A 473 -8.89 -27.96 -11.62
C VAL A 473 -9.25 -27.34 -10.29
N TYR A 474 -9.86 -26.16 -10.32
CA TYR A 474 -10.26 -25.42 -9.13
C TYR A 474 -11.77 -25.49 -8.92
N ASN A 475 -12.19 -25.40 -7.65
CA ASN A 475 -13.57 -25.06 -7.33
C ASN A 475 -13.78 -23.54 -7.44
N ASN A 476 -15.02 -23.10 -7.26
CA ASN A 476 -15.37 -21.69 -7.37
C ASN A 476 -14.83 -20.84 -6.19
N ASN A 477 -14.28 -21.46 -5.13
CA ASN A 477 -13.52 -20.79 -4.07
C ASN A 477 -12.00 -20.73 -4.39
N GLY A 478 -11.58 -21.16 -5.57
CA GLY A 478 -10.18 -21.14 -5.99
C GLY A 478 -9.31 -22.22 -5.33
N GLN A 479 -9.90 -23.25 -4.72
CA GLN A 479 -9.20 -24.40 -4.14
C GLN A 479 -9.03 -25.51 -5.18
N VAL A 480 -7.89 -26.19 -5.17
CA VAL A 480 -7.58 -27.29 -6.12
C VAL A 480 -8.44 -28.52 -5.81
N ILE A 481 -9.38 -28.85 -6.70
CA ILE A 481 -10.17 -30.09 -6.70
C ILE A 481 -9.31 -31.26 -7.15
N SER A 482 -8.52 -31.08 -8.20
CA SER A 482 -7.66 -32.13 -8.72
C SER A 482 -6.40 -31.57 -9.34
N SER A 483 -5.30 -32.31 -9.23
CA SER A 483 -4.09 -32.08 -10.01
C SER A 483 -3.72 -33.33 -10.80
N SER A 484 -3.12 -33.14 -11.97
CA SER A 484 -2.62 -34.24 -12.79
C SER A 484 -1.28 -33.91 -13.41
N LYS A 485 -0.47 -34.94 -13.67
CA LYS A 485 0.76 -34.87 -14.43
C LYS A 485 0.62 -35.72 -15.69
N ASN A 486 0.79 -35.12 -16.86
CA ASN A 486 0.63 -35.78 -18.17
C ASN A 486 -0.70 -36.54 -18.31
N GLY A 487 -1.78 -35.96 -17.77
CA GLY A 487 -3.12 -36.56 -17.74
C GLY A 487 -3.32 -37.67 -16.70
N ILE A 488 -2.30 -37.99 -15.89
CA ILE A 488 -2.41 -38.92 -14.77
C ILE A 488 -2.72 -38.11 -13.51
N VAL A 489 -3.91 -38.32 -12.93
CA VAL A 489 -4.33 -37.63 -11.70
C VAL A 489 -3.39 -38.00 -10.55
N GLU A 490 -2.78 -36.99 -9.93
CA GLU A 490 -1.87 -37.13 -8.80
C GLU A 490 -2.60 -36.87 -7.47
N VAL A 491 -3.53 -35.91 -7.45
CA VAL A 491 -4.32 -35.55 -6.27
C VAL A 491 -5.78 -35.39 -6.66
N TYR A 492 -6.68 -35.90 -5.81
CA TYR A 492 -8.11 -35.65 -5.89
C TYR A 492 -8.62 -35.28 -4.49
N ASN A 493 -9.06 -34.03 -4.35
CA ASN A 493 -9.62 -33.51 -3.11
C ASN A 493 -11.13 -33.45 -3.25
N THR A 494 -11.84 -34.29 -2.50
CA THR A 494 -13.27 -34.12 -2.27
C THR A 494 -13.46 -33.13 -1.13
N TYR A 495 -13.46 -31.83 -1.44
CA TYR A 495 -14.04 -30.85 -0.53
C TYR A 495 -15.56 -31.08 -0.57
N GLY A 496 -16.08 -31.65 0.52
CA GLY A 496 -17.48 -32.05 0.68
C GLY A 496 -18.36 -30.95 1.24
#